data_AF-A0A484IB02-F1
#
_entry.id   AF-A0A484IB02-F1
#
_cell.length_a   1.000
_cell.length_b   1.000
_cell.length_c   1.000
_cell.angle_alpha   90.00
_cell.angle_beta   90.00
_cell.angle_gamma   90.00
#
_symmetry.space_group_name_H-M   'P 1'
#
loop_
_entity.id
_entity.type
_entity.pdbx_description
1 polymer ?
#
loop_
_entity_poly.entity_id
_entity_poly.type
_entity_poly.pdbx_seq_one_letter_code
_entity_poly.pdbx_strand_id
1 'polypeptide(L)' 'MSSVNDLRVIQKDQTPKLAIVVLAIIALISIYIVGYDQGQLFSLVQGNQAYDVMWIHEFTHDIRHAAGFPCH' A
#
# COMPACT_ATOMS: atom_id res chain seq x y z
N MET A 1 37.98 4.51 44.23
CA MET A 1 36.69 3.79 44.12
C MET A 1 36.16 4.01 42.71
N SER A 2 35.59 2.96 42.13
CA SER A 2 35.46 2.69 40.69
C SER A 2 34.85 3.82 39.86
N SER A 3 35.49 4.05 38.71
CA SER A 3 34.98 4.76 37.54
C SER A 3 33.52 4.39 37.31
N VAL A 4 32.65 5.39 37.39
CA VAL A 4 31.28 5.35 36.85
C VAL A 4 31.46 5.33 35.34
N ASN A 5 31.86 4.17 34.82
CA ASN A 5 31.93 3.90 33.40
C ASN A 5 30.52 4.11 32.89
N ASP A 6 30.34 5.26 32.24
CA ASP A 6 29.39 5.51 31.17
C ASP A 6 28.77 4.20 30.70
N LEU A 7 27.64 3.86 31.32
CA LEU A 7 26.60 3.10 30.66
C LEU A 7 26.08 4.03 29.58
N ARG A 8 26.90 4.20 28.55
CA ARG A 8 26.50 4.66 27.23
C ARG A 8 25.58 3.55 26.75
N VAL A 9 24.35 3.58 27.26
CA VAL A 9 23.24 2.81 26.74
C VAL A 9 23.19 3.25 25.29
N ILE A 10 23.77 2.45 24.40
CA ILE A 10 23.59 2.60 22.98
C ILE A 10 22.14 2.20 22.75
N GLN A 11 21.22 3.13 23.05
CA GLN A 11 19.87 3.13 22.52
C GLN A 11 20.03 3.40 21.03
N LYS A 12 20.39 2.36 20.29
CA LYS A 12 20.28 2.40 18.85
C LYS A 12 18.79 2.34 18.59
N ASP A 13 18.18 3.48 18.27
CA ASP A 13 16.87 3.51 17.65
C ASP A 13 17.00 2.68 16.35
N GLN A 14 16.63 1.41 16.44
CA GLN A 14 16.69 0.43 15.37
C GLN A 14 15.41 0.46 14.52
N THR A 15 14.53 1.46 14.71
CA THR A 15 13.32 1.55 13.89
C THR A 15 13.72 1.81 12.43
N PRO A 16 13.36 0.91 11.49
CA PRO A 16 13.75 1.06 10.10
C PRO A 16 12.85 2.09 9.43
N LYS A 17 13.09 3.38 9.71
CA LYS A 17 12.28 4.52 9.22
C LYS A 17 12.09 4.50 7.72
N LEU A 18 13.14 4.14 6.97
CA LEU A 18 13.07 3.99 5.52
C LEU A 18 12.08 2.90 5.10
N ALA A 19 12.12 1.73 5.75
CA ALA A 19 11.20 0.65 5.44
C ALA A 19 9.75 1.04 5.73
N ILE A 20 9.52 1.75 6.85
CA ILE A 20 8.18 2.27 7.20
C ILE A 20 7.68 3.23 6.12
N VAL A 21 8.51 4.18 5.68
CA VAL A 21 8.14 5.13 4.61
C VAL A 21 7.82 4.40 3.30
N VAL A 22 8.66 3.43 2.91
CA VAL A 22 8.42 2.64 1.69
C VAL A 22 7.11 1.86 1.79
N LEU A 23 6.87 1.19 2.91
CA LEU A 23 5.61 0.45 3.13
C LEU A 23 4.39 1.38 3.15
N ALA A 24 4.53 2.59 3.71
CA ALA A 24 3.47 3.59 3.70
C ALA A 24 3.13 4.03 2.27
N ILE A 25 4.15 4.28 1.43
CA ILE A 25 3.95 4.63 0.01
C ILE A 25 3.26 3.48 -0.73
N ILE A 26 3.73 2.24 -0.54
CA ILE A 26 3.10 1.05 -1.14
C ILE A 26 1.64 0.95 -0.72
N ALA A 27 1.34 1.10 0.58
CA ALA A 27 -0.02 1.04 1.09
C ALA A 27 -0.93 2.11 0.46
N LEU A 28 -0.44 3.36 0.35
CA LEU A 28 -1.19 4.44 -0.29
C LEU A 28 -1.48 4.15 -1.77
N ILE A 29 -0.48 3.64 -2.50
CA ILE A 29 -0.66 3.24 -3.91
C ILE A 29 -1.66 2.09 -4.01
N SER A 30 -1.56 1.07 -3.16
CA SER A 30 -2.50 -0.06 -3.17
C SER A 30 -3.93 0.39 -2.89
N ILE A 31 -4.15 1.29 -1.93
CA ILE A 31 -5.47 1.85 -1.65
C ILE A 31 -6.00 2.62 -2.87
N TYR A 32 -5.16 3.41 -3.53
CA TYR A 32 -5.53 4.11 -4.76
C TYR A 32 -5.96 3.13 -5.86
N ILE A 33 -5.17 2.09 -6.12
CA ILE A 33 -5.44 1.10 -7.17
C ILE A 33 -6.79 0.41 -6.95
N VAL A 34 -7.05 -0.03 -5.72
CA VAL A 34 -8.21 -0.85 -5.38
C VAL A 34 -9.47 0.01 -5.21
N GLY A 35 -9.34 1.25 -4.72
CA GLY A 35 -10.46 2.10 -4.35
C GLY A 35 -10.78 3.26 -5.29
N TYR A 36 -9.85 3.68 -6.14
CA TYR A 36 -10.00 4.90 -6.95
C TYR A 36 -9.65 4.74 -8.43
N ASP A 37 -8.84 3.74 -8.81
CA ASP A 37 -8.50 3.54 -10.22
C ASP A 37 -9.73 3.10 -11.04
N GLN A 38 -10.07 3.92 -12.02
CA GLN A 38 -11.14 3.72 -13.02
C GLN A 38 -10.53 3.31 -14.37
N GLY A 39 -9.37 2.64 -14.35
CA GLY A 39 -8.62 2.29 -15.56
C GLY A 39 -7.50 3.25 -15.93
N GLN A 40 -7.18 4.28 -15.12
CA GLN A 40 -6.07 5.20 -15.42
C GLN A 40 -4.75 4.45 -15.59
N LEU A 41 -4.44 3.50 -14.69
CA LEU A 41 -3.18 2.76 -14.76
C LEU A 41 -3.09 1.86 -15.99
N PHE A 42 -4.17 1.14 -16.29
CA PHE A 42 -4.19 0.22 -17.43
C PHE A 42 -4.32 0.96 -18.77
N SER A 43 -4.82 2.20 -18.77
CA SER A 43 -4.87 3.03 -19.98
C SER A 43 -3.49 3.30 -20.59
N LEU A 44 -2.43 3.23 -19.79
CA LEU A 44 -1.04 3.36 -20.26
C LEU A 44 -0.64 2.24 -21.24
N VAL A 45 -1.29 1.08 -21.14
CA VAL A 45 -0.98 -0.11 -21.95
C VAL A 45 -2.13 -0.47 -22.89
N GLN A 46 -3.38 -0.38 -22.42
CA GLN A 46 -4.60 -0.77 -23.15
C GLN A 46 -5.29 0.42 -23.84
N GLY A 47 -4.82 1.65 -23.62
CA GLY A 47 -5.43 2.86 -24.19
C GLY A 47 -6.82 3.16 -23.62
N ASN A 48 -7.66 3.84 -24.41
CA ASN A 48 -8.98 4.30 -23.96
C ASN A 48 -9.92 3.17 -23.52
N GLN A 49 -9.72 1.94 -24.02
CA GLN A 49 -10.56 0.79 -23.64
C GLN A 49 -10.46 0.46 -22.14
N ALA A 50 -9.36 0.84 -21.47
CA ALA A 50 -9.19 0.59 -20.05
C ALA A 50 -10.24 1.29 -19.17
N TYR A 51 -10.75 2.45 -19.62
CA TYR A 51 -11.76 3.22 -18.88
C TYR A 51 -13.16 2.62 -18.98
N ASP A 52 -13.45 1.88 -20.05
CA ASP A 52 -14.75 1.22 -20.22
C ASP A 52 -14.77 -0.13 -19.48
N VAL A 53 -13.66 -0.86 -19.53
CA VAL A 53 -13.59 -2.22 -18.98
C VAL A 53 -13.27 -2.22 -17.48
N MET A 54 -12.52 -1.23 -16.99
CA MET A 54 -12.18 -1.05 -15.56
C MET A 54 -11.77 -2.36 -14.86
N TRP A 55 -10.87 -3.13 -15.50
CA TRP A 55 -10.56 -4.52 -15.11
C TRP A 55 -10.26 -4.71 -13.61
N ILE A 56 -9.47 -3.81 -13.03
CA ILE A 56 -9.11 -3.86 -11.60
C ILE A 56 -10.34 -3.58 -10.70
N HIS A 57 -11.23 -2.67 -11.12
CA HIS A 57 -12.45 -2.33 -10.39
C HIS A 57 -13.36 -3.55 -10.29
N GLU A 58 -13.69 -4.15 -11.43
CA GLU A 58 -14.58 -5.31 -11.49
C GLU A 58 -13.97 -6.54 -10.80
N PHE A 59 -12.67 -6.77 -10.98
CA PHE A 59 -11.98 -7.86 -10.28
C PHE A 59 -12.02 -7.69 -8.76
N THR A 60 -11.78 -6.47 -8.26
CA THR A 60 -11.86 -6.18 -6.82
C THR A 60 -13.29 -6.32 -6.30
N HIS A 61 -14.25 -5.83 -7.07
CA HIS A 61 -15.67 -5.94 -6.79
C HIS A 61 -16.09 -7.42 -6.67
N ASP A 62 -15.66 -8.27 -7.59
CA ASP A 62 -15.90 -9.72 -7.55
C ASP A 62 -15.23 -10.41 -6.35
N ILE A 63 -13.98 -10.05 -6.00
CA ILE A 63 -13.32 -10.59 -4.80
C ILE A 63 -14.10 -10.21 -3.54
N ARG A 64 -14.60 -8.97 -3.47
CA ARG A 64 -15.38 -8.50 -2.32
C ARG A 64 -16.68 -9.30 -2.18
N HIS A 65 -17.34 -9.63 -3.30
CA HIS A 65 -18.47 -10.56 -3.33
C HIS A 65 -18.09 -11.97 -2.90
N ALA A 66 -16.97 -12.51 -3.42
CA ALA A 66 -16.48 -13.83 -3.04
C ALA A 66 -16.13 -13.92 -1.55
N ALA A 67 -15.71 -12.81 -0.95
CA ALA A 67 -15.47 -12.67 0.48
C ALA A 67 -16.76 -12.45 1.32
N GLY A 68 -17.93 -12.41 0.68
CA GLY A 68 -19.23 -12.28 1.34
C GLY A 68 -19.56 -10.87 1.82
N PHE A 69 -18.81 -9.85 1.39
CA PHE A 69 -19.11 -8.47 1.73
C PHE A 69 -20.22 -7.92 0.82
N PRO A 70 -21.21 -7.21 1.36
CA PRO A 70 -22.23 -6.58 0.54
C PRO A 70 -21.65 -5.45 -0.33
N CYS A 71 -22.20 -5.32 -1.54
CA CYS A 71 -22.10 -4.15 -2.41
C CYS A 71 -23.50 -3.53 -2.62
N HIS A 72 -23.59 -2.41 -3.34
CA HIS A 72 -24.84 -1.66 -3.55
C HIS A 72 -25.74 -2.25 -4.64
#